data_AF-A0A7U6KRI8-F1
#
_entry.id   AF-A0A7U6KRI8-F1
#
_cell.length_a   1.000
_cell.length_b   1.000
_cell.length_c   1.000
_cell.angle_alpha   90.00
_cell.angle_beta   90.00
_cell.angle_gamma   90.00
#
_symmetry.space_group_name_H-M   'P 1'
#
loop_
_entity.id
_entity.type
_entity.pdbx_description
1 polymer ?
#
loop_
_entity_poly.entity_id
_entity_poly.type
_entity_poly.pdbx_seq_one_letter_code
_entity_poly.pdbx_strand_id
1 'polypeptide(L)' 'MNYKHAYHAGNFADVVKHILLVQLLNQLGQKNKPFYVLDAYGGRGLYSLSSEEARKTGGGQRRYSGFFESRY' A
#
# COMPACT_ATOMS: atom_id res chain seq x y z
N MET A 1 4.70 -16.62 11.79
CA MET A 1 5.05 -15.18 11.83
C MET A 1 3.87 -14.41 12.39
N ASN A 2 4.07 -13.58 13.41
CA ASN A 2 2.99 -12.86 14.11
C ASN A 2 2.65 -11.48 13.52
N TYR A 3 3.39 -11.03 12.50
CA TYR A 3 3.11 -9.77 11.81
C TYR A 3 1.94 -9.95 10.83
N LYS A 4 0.88 -9.14 10.96
CA LYS A 4 -0.20 -9.04 9.98
C LYS A 4 -0.27 -7.61 9.45
N HIS A 5 -0.09 -7.45 8.14
CA HIS A 5 -0.14 -6.13 7.50
C HIS A 5 -1.50 -5.43 7.64
N ALA A 6 -2.58 -6.18 7.93
CA ALA A 6 -3.91 -5.62 8.20
C ALA A 6 -3.94 -4.60 9.35
N TYR A 7 -3.06 -4.74 10.35
CA TYR A 7 -2.92 -3.75 11.44
C TYR A 7 -2.19 -2.48 11.03
N HIS A 8 -1.60 -2.44 9.83
CA HIS A 8 -0.76 -1.35 9.34
C HIS A 8 -1.19 -0.78 7.98
N ALA A 9 -2.18 -1.40 7.33
CA ALA A 9 -2.69 -0.99 6.03
C ALA A 9 -3.08 0.50 6.02
N GLY A 10 -2.54 1.26 5.06
CA GLY A 10 -2.87 2.66 4.83
C GLY A 10 -2.27 3.65 5.83
N ASN A 11 -1.22 3.25 6.59
CA ASN A 11 -0.43 4.22 7.36
C ASN A 11 0.45 5.09 6.45
N PHE A 12 1.19 6.03 7.05
CA PHE A 12 2.13 6.89 6.32
C PHE A 12 3.17 6.12 5.49
N ALA A 13 3.71 5.02 6.03
CA ALA A 13 4.69 4.20 5.31
C ALA A 13 4.09 3.57 4.05
N ASP A 14 2.84 3.12 4.11
CA ASP A 14 2.10 2.64 2.94
C ASP A 14 1.85 3.76 1.93
N VAL A 15 1.52 4.97 2.36
CA VAL A 15 1.35 6.09 1.41
C VAL A 15 2.64 6.36 0.65
N VAL A 16 3.76 6.52 1.35
CA VAL A 16 5.06 6.80 0.73
C VAL A 16 5.49 5.67 -0.21
N LYS A 17 5.39 4.41 0.25
CA LYS A 17 5.83 3.28 -0.57
C LYS A 17 4.99 3.14 -1.85
N HIS A 18 3.68 3.33 -1.78
CA HIS A 18 2.80 3.19 -2.95
C HIS A 18 2.96 4.36 -3.93
N ILE A 19 3.17 5.60 -3.45
CA ILE A 19 3.51 6.73 -4.33
C ILE A 19 4.77 6.41 -5.12
N LEU A 20 5.83 6.00 -4.42
CA LEU A 20 7.11 5.68 -5.06
C LEU A 20 6.97 4.53 -6.06
N LEU A 21 6.26 3.46 -5.68
CA LEU A 21 6.02 2.31 -6.56
C LEU A 21 5.27 2.74 -7.83
N VAL A 22 4.17 3.49 -7.71
CA VAL A 22 3.40 3.97 -8.87
C VAL A 22 4.25 4.87 -9.77
N GLN A 23 5.04 5.78 -9.18
CA GLN A 23 5.96 6.62 -9.96
C GLN A 23 7.00 5.78 -10.71
N LEU A 24 7.59 4.78 -10.06
CA LEU A 24 8.58 3.89 -10.68
C LEU A 24 7.97 3.09 -11.84
N LEU A 25 6.78 2.52 -11.64
CA LEU A 25 6.07 1.77 -12.68
C LEU A 25 5.72 2.67 -13.88
N ASN A 26 5.27 3.90 -13.63
CA ASN A 26 5.00 4.88 -14.69
C ASN A 26 6.26 5.25 -15.46
N GLN A 27 7.41 5.40 -14.79
CA GLN A 27 8.68 5.72 -15.45
C GLN A 27 9.22 4.53 -16.24
N LEU A 28 9.14 3.31 -15.70
CA LEU A 28 9.55 2.09 -16.41
C LEU A 28 8.68 1.82 -17.64
N GLY A 29 7.38 2.08 -17.55
CA GLY A 29 6.42 1.92 -18.65
C GLY A 29 6.57 2.90 -19.81
N GLN A 30 7.35 3.98 -19.67
CA GLN A 30 7.62 4.90 -20.79
C GLN A 30 8.55 4.28 -21.84
N LYS A 31 9.32 3.25 -21.48
CA LYS A 31 10.20 2.56 -22.42
C LYS A 31 9.39 1.52 -23.19
N ASN A 32 9.58 1.46 -24.50
CA ASN A 32 9.01 0.39 -25.34
C ASN A 32 9.78 -0.94 -25.17
N LYS A 33 9.90 -1.41 -23.91
CA LYS A 33 10.52 -2.68 -23.52
C LYS A 33 9.76 -3.25 -22.33
N PRO A 34 9.37 -4.53 -22.35
CA PRO A 34 8.67 -5.13 -21.22
C PRO A 34 9.57 -5.15 -19.96
N PHE A 35 8.93 -5.08 -18.80
CA PHE A 35 9.56 -5.26 -17.50
C PHE A 35 8.73 -6.19 -16.62
N TYR A 36 9.39 -6.80 -15.64
CA TYR A 36 8.77 -7.68 -14.65
C TYR A 36 8.82 -7.03 -13.27
N VAL A 37 7.77 -7.23 -12.48
CA VAL A 37 7.68 -6.77 -11.09
C VAL A 37 7.70 -7.97 -10.17
N LEU A 38 8.73 -8.04 -9.33
CA LEU A 38 8.84 -9.03 -8.27
C LEU A 38 8.46 -8.39 -6.94
N ASP A 39 7.41 -8.89 -6.30
CA ASP A 39 7.09 -8.53 -4.92
C ASP A 39 7.39 -9.72 -4.01
N ALA A 40 8.54 -9.66 -3.32
CA ALA A 40 8.97 -10.70 -2.39
C ALA A 40 8.05 -10.82 -1.17
N TYR A 41 7.25 -9.80 -0.86
CA TYR A 41 6.41 -9.71 0.34
C TYR A 41 5.04 -9.08 0.06
N GLY A 42 4.34 -9.52 -0.99
CA GLY A 42 3.09 -8.89 -1.46
C GLY A 42 1.88 -9.00 -0.52
N GLY A 43 1.97 -9.78 0.55
CA GLY A 43 0.87 -9.97 1.51
C GLY A 43 -0.41 -10.48 0.82
N ARG A 44 -1.58 -10.02 1.29
CA ARG A 44 -2.88 -10.44 0.73
C ARG A 44 -3.39 -9.59 -0.46
N GLY A 45 -2.62 -8.60 -0.90
CA GLY A 45 -3.05 -7.62 -1.90
C GLY A 45 -3.91 -6.49 -1.30
N LEU A 46 -5.22 -6.71 -1.15
CA LEU A 46 -6.16 -5.66 -0.71
C LEU A 46 -6.45 -5.72 0.79
N TYR A 47 -6.60 -4.55 1.42
CA TYR A 47 -6.94 -4.45 2.85
C TYR A 47 -8.07 -3.46 3.09
N SER A 48 -9.13 -3.91 3.77
CA SER A 48 -10.18 -3.01 4.24
C SER A 48 -9.65 -2.11 5.35
N LEU A 49 -9.68 -0.79 5.12
CA LEU A 49 -9.31 0.23 6.11
C LEU A 49 -10.38 0.43 7.19
N SER A 50 -11.59 -0.13 6.99
CA SER A 50 -12.68 -0.15 7.98
C SER A 50 -12.67 -1.41 8.86
N SER A 51 -11.74 -2.34 8.64
CA SER A 51 -11.63 -3.57 9.43
C SER A 51 -11.30 -3.30 10.91
N GLU A 52 -11.66 -4.26 11.77
CA GLU A 52 -11.37 -4.18 13.19
C GLU A 52 -9.84 -4.18 13.44
N GLU A 53 -9.07 -4.94 12.66
CA GLU A 53 -7.62 -4.96 12.69
C GLU A 53 -7.02 -3.59 12.33
N ALA A 54 -7.56 -2.92 11.31
CA ALA A 54 -7.12 -1.57 10.93
C ALA A 54 -7.43 -0.52 12.00
N ARG A 55 -8.51 -0.72 12.79
CA ARG A 55 -8.91 0.12 13.93
C ARG A 55 -8.14 -0.17 15.22
N LYS A 56 -7.70 -1.40 15.46
CA LYS A 56 -7.05 -1.84 16.70
C LYS A 56 -5.69 -1.17 16.98
N THR A 57 -5.03 -0.60 15.97
CA THR A 57 -3.75 0.12 16.12
C THR A 57 -3.88 1.62 16.44
N GLY A 58 -5.01 2.02 17.05
CA GLY A 58 -5.43 3.40 17.37
C GLY A 58 -4.61 4.21 18.38
N GLY A 59 -3.31 3.93 18.57
CA GLY A 59 -2.44 4.70 19.46
C GLY A 59 -1.63 5.83 18.79
N GLY A 60 -1.64 5.94 17.45
CA GLY A 60 -0.87 6.99 16.76
C GLY A 60 -0.68 6.85 15.24
N GLN A 61 -1.10 5.75 14.61
CA GLN A 61 -1.02 5.61 13.15
C GLN A 61 -2.25 6.19 12.47
N ARG A 62 -2.15 7.44 12.01
CA ARG A 62 -3.16 8.05 11.12
C ARG A 62 -3.28 7.22 9.84
N ARG A 63 -4.52 6.87 9.47
CA ARG A 63 -4.86 6.20 8.20
C ARG A 63 -5.21 7.26 7.16
N TYR A 64 -4.68 7.12 5.96
CA TYR A 64 -4.92 8.07 4.87
C TYR A 64 -5.90 7.47 3.84
N SER A 65 -7.16 7.23 4.25
CA SER A 65 -8.18 6.64 3.38
C SER A 65 -8.42 7.45 2.10
N GLY A 66 -8.52 8.78 2.23
CA GLY A 66 -8.76 9.67 1.08
C GLY A 66 -7.63 9.71 0.05
N PHE A 67 -6.43 9.20 0.38
CA PHE A 67 -5.33 9.12 -0.60
C PHE A 67 -5.55 7.99 -1.61
N PHE A 68 -6.12 6.86 -1.17
CA PHE A 68 -6.29 5.66 -2.01
C PHE A 68 -7.62 5.64 -2.77
N GLU A 69 -8.61 6.43 -2.34
CA GLU A 69 -9.93 6.54 -3.00
C GLU A 69 -9.96 7.57 -4.15
N SER A 70 -8.92 8.40 -4.31
CA SER A 70 -8.94 9.54 -5.24
C SER A 70 -8.84 9.19 -6.75
N ARG A 71 -8.81 7.92 -7.15
CA ARG A 71 -8.62 7.55 -8.57
C ARG A 71 -9.43 6.36 -9.09
N TYR A 72 -10.41 5.87 -8.34
CA TYR A 72 -11.38 4.90 -8.84
C TYR A 72 -12.76 5.20 -8.27
#